data_AF-A0A6I5CT94-F1
#
_entry.id   AF-A0A6I5CT94-F1
#
_cell.length_a   1.000
_cell.length_b   1.000
_cell.length_c   1.000
_cell.angle_alpha   90.00
_cell.angle_beta   90.00
_cell.angle_gamma   90.00
#
_symmetry.space_group_name_H-M   'P 1'
#
loop_
_entity.id
_entity.type
_entity.pdbx_description
1 polymer ?
#
loop_
_entity_poly.entity_id
_entity_poly.type
_entity_poly.pdbx_seq_one_letter_code
_entity_poly.pdbx_strand_id
1 'polypeptide(L)'
;MARTMTQKVEQRLAQQAAPGERVLFGAPVFRTDGVRTTATGAAAGLGGAGGAAGVAAFTRRGPTAPPTVPVRIPGRVVVALTTRRLLVFSVTGAVVAGPGELLHSFPLEEIAWVGEPELVTGAAQALRVRIGIAGTGVLAYGHPRRRVAEGRLMTGRLIRELAARPRAREPGSGDGAASG
;
A
#
# COMPACT_ATOMS: atom_id res chain seq x y z
N MET A 1 -0.05 10.05 -29.32
CA MET A 1 0.74 9.54 -28.17
C MET A 1 -0.18 8.79 -27.21
N ALA A 2 0.21 7.61 -26.75
CA ALA A 2 -0.54 6.88 -25.73
C ALA A 2 -0.36 7.56 -24.36
N ARG A 3 -1.47 7.83 -23.64
CA ARG A 3 -1.42 8.39 -22.28
C ARG A 3 -0.77 7.41 -21.31
N THR A 4 0.06 7.92 -20.40
CA THR A 4 0.60 7.12 -19.28
C THR A 4 -0.53 6.72 -18.32
N MET A 5 -0.31 5.70 -17.50
CA MET A 5 -1.32 5.29 -16.51
C MET A 5 -1.59 6.39 -15.49
N THR A 6 -0.56 7.12 -15.05
CA THR A 6 -0.70 8.33 -14.21
C THR A 6 -1.66 9.34 -14.83
N GLN A 7 -1.47 9.70 -16.10
CA GLN A 7 -2.35 10.65 -16.81
C GLN A 7 -3.80 10.15 -16.91
N LYS A 8 -3.99 8.84 -17.09
CA LYS A 8 -5.34 8.24 -17.10
C LYS A 8 -5.99 8.33 -15.72
N VAL A 9 -5.23 8.11 -14.64
CA VAL A 9 -5.72 8.26 -13.27
C VAL A 9 -6.04 9.72 -12.95
N GLU A 10 -5.19 10.67 -13.34
CA GLU A 10 -5.45 12.11 -13.19
C GLU A 10 -6.76 12.50 -13.87
N GLN A 11 -6.94 12.08 -15.13
CA GLN A 11 -8.17 12.34 -15.86
C GLN A 11 -9.39 11.73 -15.14
N ARG A 12 -9.25 10.49 -14.62
CA ARG A 12 -10.33 9.81 -13.90
C ARG A 12 -10.69 10.51 -12.59
N LEU A 13 -9.72 11.15 -11.94
CA LEU A 13 -9.88 11.86 -10.68
C LEU A 13 -10.21 13.35 -10.86
N ALA A 14 -10.26 13.90 -12.07
CA ALA A 14 -10.39 15.34 -12.30
C ALA A 14 -11.56 16.00 -11.54
N GLN A 15 -12.66 15.27 -11.33
CA GLN A 15 -13.85 15.75 -10.60
C GLN A 15 -13.90 15.32 -9.12
N GLN A 16 -12.99 14.44 -8.69
CA GLN A 16 -12.98 13.81 -7.36
C GLN A 16 -11.72 14.15 -6.56
N ALA A 17 -10.74 14.80 -7.19
CA ALA A 17 -9.49 15.20 -6.58
C ALA A 17 -9.74 16.37 -5.61
N ALA A 18 -9.19 16.26 -4.41
CA ALA A 18 -9.22 17.40 -3.48
C ALA A 18 -8.33 18.54 -4.03
N PRO A 19 -8.59 19.81 -3.65
CA PRO A 19 -7.74 20.93 -4.08
C PRO A 19 -6.26 20.69 -3.78
N GLY A 20 -5.41 20.75 -4.81
CA GLY A 20 -3.97 20.52 -4.70
C GLY A 20 -3.55 19.04 -4.59
N GLU A 21 -4.48 18.08 -4.68
CA GLU A 21 -4.15 16.66 -4.78
C GLU A 21 -3.51 16.36 -6.15
N ARG A 22 -2.35 15.69 -6.13
CA ARG A 22 -1.63 15.30 -7.35
C ARG A 22 -1.44 13.79 -7.38
N VAL A 23 -1.59 13.18 -8.56
CA VAL A 23 -1.28 11.76 -8.76
C VAL A 23 0.23 11.62 -8.92
N LEU A 24 0.84 10.80 -8.08
CA LEU A 24 2.28 10.55 -8.11
C LEU A 24 2.60 9.31 -8.94
N PHE A 25 1.77 8.26 -8.80
CA PHE A 25 1.94 6.99 -9.50
C PHE A 25 0.59 6.38 -9.83
N GLY A 26 0.53 5.62 -10.91
CA GLY A 26 -0.59 4.76 -11.25
C GLY A 26 -0.09 3.54 -12.00
N ALA A 27 -0.42 2.34 -11.54
CA ALA A 27 0.05 1.10 -12.15
C ALA A 27 -1.05 0.02 -12.16
N PRO A 28 -1.19 -0.75 -13.26
CA PRO A 28 -1.97 -1.97 -13.24
C PRO A 28 -1.24 -3.03 -12.40
N VAL A 29 -1.97 -3.64 -11.47
CA VAL A 29 -1.48 -4.69 -10.58
C VAL A 29 -2.47 -5.85 -10.55
N PHE A 30 -2.05 -6.96 -9.98
CA PHE A 30 -2.90 -8.15 -9.80
C PHE A 30 -3.08 -8.47 -8.33
N ARG A 31 -4.22 -9.05 -7.98
CA ARG A 31 -4.48 -9.54 -6.62
C ARG A 31 -3.56 -10.71 -6.30
N THR A 32 -3.02 -10.74 -5.08
CA THR A 32 -2.15 -11.83 -4.60
C THR A 32 -2.83 -12.80 -3.64
N ASP A 33 -4.09 -12.53 -3.27
CA ASP A 33 -4.88 -13.38 -2.38
C ASP A 33 -5.26 -14.69 -3.07
N GLY A 34 -4.60 -15.77 -2.62
CA GLY A 34 -4.74 -17.12 -3.15
C GLY A 34 -3.53 -18.02 -2.91
N VAL A 35 -2.35 -17.47 -2.57
CA VAL A 35 -1.20 -18.29 -2.17
C VAL A 35 -1.26 -18.50 -0.67
N ARG A 36 -1.47 -19.76 -0.26
CA ARG A 36 -1.33 -20.23 1.12
C ARG A 36 -0.08 -19.57 1.71
N THR A 37 -0.29 -18.82 2.79
CA THR A 37 0.73 -18.51 3.78
C THR A 37 1.39 -19.82 4.20
N THR A 38 2.46 -20.23 3.52
CA THR A 38 3.54 -20.88 4.24
C THR A 38 4.01 -19.82 5.21
N ALA A 39 3.68 -20.06 6.47
CA ALA A 39 4.36 -19.47 7.59
C ALA A 39 5.86 -19.73 7.42
N THR A 40 6.56 -18.84 6.74
CA THR A 40 7.99 -18.66 6.92
C THR A 40 8.13 -17.65 8.05
N GLY A 41 8.48 -18.19 9.21
CA GLY A 41 8.43 -17.57 10.53
C GLY A 41 8.86 -16.11 10.60
N ALA A 42 7.94 -15.26 11.06
CA ALA A 42 8.25 -14.07 11.85
C ALA A 42 7.55 -14.13 13.22
N ALA A 43 7.30 -15.36 13.70
CA ALA A 43 6.91 -15.68 15.08
C ALA A 43 7.97 -16.57 15.76
N ALA A 44 9.23 -16.43 15.36
CA ALA A 44 10.36 -17.03 16.08
C ALA A 44 11.43 -15.94 16.26
N GLY A 45 11.72 -15.59 17.51
CA GLY A 45 12.94 -14.86 17.86
C GLY A 45 12.77 -13.63 18.74
N LEU A 46 12.35 -13.85 19.99
CA LEU A 46 12.87 -13.05 21.13
C LEU A 46 14.28 -13.55 21.55
N GLY A 47 15.05 -14.14 20.64
CA GLY A 47 16.40 -14.61 20.93
C GLY A 47 16.95 -15.45 19.77
N GLY A 48 18.23 -15.22 19.43
CA GLY A 48 18.97 -16.03 18.46
C GLY A 48 19.66 -15.20 17.38
N ALA A 49 20.98 -15.09 17.49
CA ALA A 49 21.85 -14.29 16.64
C ALA A 49 22.03 -14.86 15.21
N GLY A 50 22.29 -13.97 14.26
CA GLY A 50 23.04 -14.28 13.03
C GLY A 50 22.34 -13.91 11.72
N GLY A 51 22.78 -12.81 11.09
CA GLY A 51 22.73 -12.67 9.62
C GLY A 51 21.94 -11.49 9.06
N ALA A 52 22.68 -10.48 8.58
CA ALA A 52 22.29 -9.45 7.63
C ALA A 52 21.26 -8.39 8.08
N ALA A 53 21.80 -7.30 8.62
CA ALA A 53 21.16 -5.99 8.72
C ALA A 53 20.80 -5.46 7.31
N GLY A 54 19.57 -5.73 6.87
CA GLY A 54 18.86 -4.90 5.91
C GLY A 54 17.87 -4.04 6.69
N VAL A 55 18.03 -2.72 6.64
CA VAL A 55 17.19 -1.75 7.36
C VAL A 55 15.72 -1.95 6.98
N ALA A 56 14.99 -2.71 7.80
CA ALA A 56 13.56 -2.93 7.64
C ALA A 56 12.83 -1.64 8.03
N ALA A 57 12.32 -0.91 7.04
CA ALA A 57 11.49 0.26 7.28
C ALA A 57 10.09 -0.16 7.74
N PHE A 58 9.99 -0.71 8.95
CA PHE A 58 8.71 -0.85 9.65
C PHE A 58 8.24 0.54 10.09
N THR A 59 7.57 1.28 9.21
CA THR A 59 6.80 2.46 9.62
C THR A 59 5.51 2.01 10.29
N ARG A 60 5.64 1.36 11.46
CA ARG A 60 4.50 0.93 12.27
C ARG A 60 3.92 2.17 12.97
N ARG A 61 2.69 2.55 12.61
CA ARG A 61 1.89 3.54 13.35
C ARG A 61 1.02 2.79 14.37
N GLY A 62 1.47 2.73 15.63
CA GLY A 62 0.68 2.26 16.77
C GLY A 62 0.90 0.79 17.21
N PRO A 63 0.41 0.42 18.42
CA PRO A 63 0.66 -0.89 19.03
C PRO A 63 -0.28 -2.01 18.54
N THR A 64 -1.18 -1.76 17.59
CA THR A 64 -2.14 -2.77 17.13
C THR A 64 -1.45 -3.90 16.38
N ALA A 65 -1.81 -5.15 16.70
CA ALA A 65 -1.41 -6.31 15.89
C ALA A 65 -1.77 -6.05 14.41
N PRO A 66 -0.93 -6.47 13.45
CA PRO A 66 -1.22 -6.23 12.03
C PRO A 66 -2.60 -6.81 11.70
N PRO A 67 -3.50 -6.05 11.05
CA PRO A 67 -4.77 -6.59 10.58
C PRO A 67 -4.50 -7.84 9.74
N THR A 68 -5.35 -8.86 9.85
CA THR A 68 -5.22 -10.11 9.07
C THR A 68 -6.32 -10.29 8.04
N VAL A 69 -7.38 -9.48 8.10
CA VAL A 69 -8.51 -9.54 7.17
C VAL A 69 -8.09 -8.96 5.81
N PRO A 70 -8.16 -9.72 4.70
CA PRO A 70 -7.78 -9.20 3.39
C PRO A 70 -8.83 -8.22 2.85
N VAL A 71 -8.36 -7.08 2.32
CA VAL A 71 -9.17 -6.13 1.57
C VAL A 71 -9.52 -6.76 0.22
N ARG A 72 -10.81 -7.00 -0.01
CA ARG A 72 -11.27 -7.63 -1.25
C ARG A 72 -11.04 -6.71 -2.45
N ILE A 73 -10.27 -7.21 -3.40
CA ILE A 73 -10.08 -6.58 -4.73
C ILE A 73 -10.35 -7.61 -5.84
N PRO A 74 -10.72 -7.17 -7.06
CA PRO A 74 -10.74 -8.03 -8.24
C PRO A 74 -9.35 -8.58 -8.59
N GLY A 75 -9.29 -9.63 -9.43
CA GLY A 75 -8.02 -10.26 -9.83
C GLY A 75 -7.03 -9.30 -10.52
N ARG A 76 -7.54 -8.25 -11.17
CA ARG A 76 -6.77 -7.17 -11.79
C ARG A 76 -7.37 -5.83 -11.39
N VAL A 77 -6.51 -4.90 -10.99
CA VAL A 77 -6.89 -3.54 -10.57
C VAL A 77 -5.85 -2.54 -11.04
N VAL A 78 -6.20 -1.26 -11.02
CA VAL A 78 -5.21 -0.18 -11.07
C VAL A 78 -5.03 0.36 -9.66
N VAL A 79 -3.80 0.35 -9.15
CA VAL A 79 -3.47 1.03 -7.89
C VAL A 79 -2.80 2.35 -8.23
N ALA A 80 -3.19 3.41 -7.53
CA ALA A 80 -2.60 4.73 -7.67
C ALA A 80 -2.25 5.32 -6.31
N LEU A 81 -1.15 6.08 -6.28
CA LEU A 81 -0.72 6.85 -5.13
C LEU A 81 -0.85 8.33 -5.48
N THR A 82 -1.58 9.07 -4.66
CA THR A 82 -1.63 10.53 -4.72
C THR A 82 -0.84 11.15 -3.58
N THR A 83 -0.76 12.47 -3.55
CA THR A 83 -0.22 13.22 -2.40
C THR A 83 -1.08 13.06 -1.13
N ARG A 84 -2.28 12.48 -1.22
CA ARG A 84 -3.22 12.38 -0.09
C ARG A 84 -3.73 10.97 0.20
N ARG A 85 -3.77 10.07 -0.78
CA ARG A 85 -4.43 8.77 -0.62
C ARG A 85 -3.89 7.65 -1.51
N LEU A 86 -4.04 6.45 -0.94
CA LEU A 86 -4.16 5.12 -1.49
C LEU A 86 -5.39 4.92 -2.39
N LEU A 87 -5.30 4.75 -3.71
CA LEU A 87 -6.48 4.50 -4.55
C LEU A 87 -6.42 3.13 -5.24
N VAL A 88 -7.57 2.46 -5.32
CA VAL A 88 -7.75 1.20 -6.05
C VAL A 88 -8.93 1.32 -7.00
N PHE A 89 -8.69 1.10 -8.29
CA PHE A 89 -9.72 1.11 -9.33
C PHE A 89 -9.88 -0.27 -9.95
N SER A 90 -11.08 -0.57 -10.45
CA SER A 90 -11.25 -1.66 -11.42
C SER A 90 -10.48 -1.34 -12.71
N VAL A 91 -10.21 -2.36 -13.52
CA VAL A 91 -9.61 -2.18 -14.85
C VAL A 91 -10.73 -2.11 -15.88
N THR A 92 -10.70 -1.10 -16.75
CA THR A 92 -11.60 -0.99 -17.92
C THR A 92 -10.84 -1.16 -19.22
N GLY A 93 -11.58 -1.59 -20.26
CA GLY A 93 -11.13 -1.67 -21.64
C GLY A 93 -10.40 -2.98 -21.98
N ALA A 94 -10.82 -3.63 -23.07
CA ALA A 94 -10.20 -4.86 -23.58
C ALA A 94 -8.86 -4.61 -24.31
N VAL A 95 -8.67 -3.41 -24.87
CA VAL A 95 -7.53 -3.10 -25.77
C VAL A 95 -6.50 -2.16 -25.11
N VAL A 96 -6.95 -1.21 -24.28
CA VAL A 96 -6.08 -0.25 -23.59
C VAL A 96 -6.51 -0.16 -22.13
N ALA A 97 -5.95 -1.02 -21.29
CA ALA A 97 -6.25 -1.05 -19.85
C ALA A 97 -6.14 0.35 -19.23
N GLY A 98 -7.18 0.77 -18.51
CA GLY A 98 -7.28 2.05 -17.81
C GLY A 98 -8.01 1.92 -16.47
N PRO A 99 -7.97 2.96 -15.62
CA PRO A 99 -8.71 2.98 -14.36
C PRO A 99 -10.21 3.11 -14.64
N GLY A 100 -10.98 2.18 -14.09
CA GLY A 100 -12.43 2.13 -14.19
C GLY A 100 -13.14 2.80 -13.02
N GLU A 101 -14.02 2.05 -12.39
CA GLU A 101 -14.68 2.42 -11.16
C GLU A 101 -13.67 2.50 -10.01
N LEU A 102 -13.82 3.50 -9.14
CA LEU A 102 -13.05 3.58 -7.92
C LEU A 102 -13.63 2.58 -6.90
N LEU A 103 -12.84 1.56 -6.55
CA LEU A 103 -13.24 0.51 -5.63
C LEU A 103 -12.93 0.85 -4.18
N HIS A 104 -11.74 1.42 -3.95
CA HIS A 104 -11.27 1.80 -2.62
C HIS A 104 -10.49 3.10 -2.65
N SER A 105 -10.66 3.92 -1.61
CA SER A 105 -9.94 5.16 -1.38
C SER A 105 -9.50 5.21 0.08
N PHE A 106 -8.20 5.04 0.31
CA PHE A 106 -7.57 5.01 1.62
C PHE A 106 -6.72 6.27 1.84
N PRO A 107 -7.16 7.24 2.63
CA PRO A 107 -6.32 8.34 3.07
C PRO A 107 -4.97 7.85 3.65
N LEU A 108 -3.89 8.60 3.41
CA LEU A 108 -2.56 8.19 3.87
C LEU A 108 -2.43 8.16 5.40
N GLU A 109 -3.32 8.83 6.13
CA GLU A 109 -3.48 8.77 7.58
C GLU A 109 -4.00 7.41 8.06
N GLU A 110 -4.82 6.71 7.26
CA GLU A 110 -5.37 5.38 7.59
C GLU A 110 -4.39 4.25 7.33
N ILE A 111 -3.27 4.52 6.63
CA ILE A 111 -2.25 3.50 6.41
C ILE A 111 -1.46 3.29 7.71
N ALA A 112 -1.67 2.12 8.32
CA ALA A 112 -1.08 1.72 9.59
C ALA A 112 0.36 1.22 9.44
N TRP A 113 0.64 0.49 8.35
CA TRP A 113 1.97 -0.02 8.03
C TRP A 113 2.08 -0.42 6.55
N VAL A 114 3.30 -0.49 6.05
CA VAL A 114 3.65 -1.04 4.73
C VAL A 114 4.65 -2.17 4.96
N GLY A 115 4.35 -3.35 4.44
CA GLY A 115 5.24 -4.50 4.55
C GLY A 115 6.37 -4.40 3.54
N GLU A 116 7.52 -5.03 3.87
CA GLU A 116 8.65 -5.09 2.94
C GLU A 116 8.19 -5.72 1.60
N PRO A 117 8.43 -5.06 0.46
CA PRO A 117 8.06 -5.60 -0.84
C PRO A 117 8.84 -6.88 -1.16
N GLU A 118 8.12 -7.97 -1.39
CA GLU A 118 8.71 -9.27 -1.68
C GLU A 118 8.87 -9.46 -3.19
N LEU A 119 10.10 -9.64 -3.67
CA LEU A 119 10.33 -10.05 -5.05
C LEU A 119 10.18 -11.56 -5.17
N VAL A 120 9.08 -12.01 -5.73
CA VAL A 120 8.91 -13.41 -6.15
C VAL A 120 9.66 -13.60 -7.46
N THR A 121 10.60 -14.54 -7.49
CA THR A 121 11.41 -14.88 -8.67
C THR A 121 10.80 -16.05 -9.46
N GLY A 122 11.30 -16.30 -10.68
CA GLY A 122 10.82 -17.38 -11.55
C GLY A 122 9.90 -16.91 -12.70
N ALA A 123 9.19 -17.85 -13.33
CA ALA A 123 8.40 -17.59 -14.54
C ALA A 123 7.27 -16.56 -14.32
N ALA A 124 6.72 -16.49 -13.11
CA ALA A 124 5.70 -15.53 -12.69
C ALA A 124 6.28 -14.38 -11.83
N GLN A 125 7.47 -13.89 -12.18
CA GLN A 125 8.17 -12.86 -11.40
C GLN A 125 7.28 -11.64 -11.12
N ALA A 126 7.23 -11.24 -9.86
CA ALA A 126 6.43 -10.10 -9.42
C ALA A 126 6.96 -9.50 -8.12
N LEU A 127 6.69 -8.20 -7.93
CA LEU A 127 6.90 -7.53 -6.65
C LEU A 127 5.58 -7.54 -5.88
N ARG A 128 5.49 -8.33 -4.82
CA ARG A 128 4.33 -8.37 -3.93
C ARG A 128 4.42 -7.26 -2.89
N VAL A 129 3.32 -6.57 -2.68
CA VAL A 129 3.19 -5.46 -1.73
C VAL A 129 2.03 -5.77 -0.80
N ARG A 130 2.21 -5.49 0.49
CA ARG A 130 1.19 -5.60 1.53
C ARG A 130 1.11 -4.29 2.29
N ILE A 131 -0.10 -3.77 2.45
CA ILE A 131 -0.35 -2.52 3.15
C ILE A 131 -1.44 -2.77 4.19
N GLY A 132 -1.14 -2.48 5.45
CA GLY A 132 -2.13 -2.49 6.52
C GLY A 132 -2.91 -1.19 6.54
N ILE A 133 -4.23 -1.29 6.42
CA ILE A 133 -5.18 -0.18 6.52
C ILE A 133 -5.89 -0.28 7.88
N ALA A 134 -5.78 0.77 8.69
CA ALA A 134 -6.38 0.86 10.01
C ALA A 134 -7.90 0.66 9.91
N GLY A 135 -8.46 -0.16 10.81
CA GLY A 135 -9.89 -0.46 10.86
C GLY A 135 -10.45 -1.24 9.65
N THR A 136 -9.66 -1.49 8.61
CA THR A 136 -10.15 -2.10 7.36
C THR A 136 -9.55 -3.48 7.09
N GLY A 137 -8.21 -3.61 7.13
CA GLY A 137 -7.58 -4.88 6.77
C GLY A 137 -6.24 -4.74 6.05
N VAL A 138 -5.86 -5.76 5.28
CA VAL A 138 -4.62 -5.78 4.49
C VAL A 138 -4.93 -5.73 3.02
N LEU A 139 -4.45 -4.69 2.35
CA LEU A 139 -4.42 -4.63 0.90
C LEU A 139 -3.17 -5.36 0.39
N ALA A 140 -3.36 -6.42 -0.39
CA ALA A 140 -2.28 -7.21 -0.96
C ALA A 140 -2.39 -7.30 -2.49
N TYR A 141 -1.32 -6.92 -3.18
CA TYR A 141 -1.26 -6.93 -4.64
C TYR A 141 0.17 -7.15 -5.15
N GLY A 142 0.29 -7.47 -6.44
CA GLY A 142 1.56 -7.72 -7.11
C GLY A 142 1.76 -6.82 -8.33
N HIS A 143 2.95 -6.25 -8.47
CA HIS A 143 3.40 -5.66 -9.73
C HIS A 143 3.98 -6.74 -10.64
N PRO A 144 3.55 -6.84 -11.90
CA PRO A 144 4.11 -7.82 -12.84
C PRO A 144 5.58 -7.53 -13.14
N ARG A 145 6.33 -8.54 -13.60
CA ARG A 145 7.77 -8.46 -13.94
C ARG A 145 8.21 -7.15 -14.60
N ARG A 146 7.50 -6.71 -15.65
CA ARG A 146 7.84 -5.49 -16.42
C ARG A 146 7.68 -4.19 -15.62
N ARG A 147 7.02 -4.22 -14.46
CA ARG A 147 6.70 -3.07 -13.59
C ARG A 147 7.31 -3.18 -12.20
N VAL A 148 8.23 -4.12 -11.97
CA VAL A 148 8.89 -4.28 -10.66
C VAL A 148 9.60 -2.99 -10.24
N ALA A 149 10.32 -2.33 -11.15
CA ALA A 149 11.00 -1.06 -10.86
C ALA A 149 10.01 0.04 -10.45
N GLU A 150 8.91 0.18 -11.18
CA GLU A 150 7.82 1.11 -10.87
C GLU A 150 7.20 0.81 -9.49
N GLY A 151 6.95 -0.47 -9.19
CA GLY A 151 6.43 -0.90 -7.89
C GLY A 151 7.37 -0.58 -6.71
N ARG A 152 8.69 -0.73 -6.91
CA ARG A 152 9.69 -0.33 -5.90
C ARG A 152 9.68 1.17 -5.68
N LEU A 153 9.63 1.96 -6.76
CA LEU A 153 9.58 3.43 -6.67
C LEU A 153 8.32 3.91 -5.94
N MET A 154 7.16 3.37 -6.33
CA MET A 154 5.88 3.71 -5.71
C MET A 154 5.86 3.34 -4.23
N THR A 155 6.27 2.11 -3.88
CA THR A 155 6.25 1.65 -2.48
C THR A 155 7.27 2.40 -1.63
N GLY A 156 8.47 2.64 -2.16
CA GLY A 156 9.48 3.45 -1.49
C GLY A 156 9.03 4.90 -1.29
N ARG A 157 8.29 5.50 -2.24
CA ARG A 157 7.69 6.82 -2.05
C ARG A 157 6.66 6.79 -0.93
N LEU A 158 5.76 5.80 -0.93
CA LEU A 158 4.75 5.65 0.11
C LEU A 158 5.39 5.57 1.49
N ILE A 159 6.40 4.74 1.68
CA ILE A 159 7.11 4.60 2.96
C ILE A 159 7.70 5.95 3.41
N ARG A 160 8.32 6.72 2.51
CA ARG A 160 8.86 8.06 2.81
C ARG A 160 7.77 9.05 3.19
N GLU A 161 6.65 9.07 2.48
CA GLU A 161 5.50 9.93 2.80
C GLU A 161 4.90 9.60 4.17
N LEU A 162 4.86 8.32 4.54
CA LEU A 162 4.37 7.90 5.84
C LEU A 162 5.32 8.28 6.98
N ALA A 163 6.63 8.22 6.74
CA ALA A 163 7.67 8.62 7.69
C ALA A 163 7.74 10.15 7.90
N ALA A 164 7.49 10.94 6.85
CA ALA A 164 7.55 12.40 6.90
C ALA A 164 6.33 13.06 7.59
N ARG A 165 5.23 12.31 7.79
CA ARG A 165 4.01 12.84 8.40
C ARG A 165 4.08 12.71 9.93
N PRO A 166 3.90 13.81 10.69
CA PRO A 166 3.79 13.72 12.14
C PRO A 166 2.60 12.83 12.52
N ARG A 167 2.75 12.03 13.58
CA ARG A 167 1.67 11.19 14.09
C ARG A 167 0.45 12.06 14.38
N ALA A 168 -0.73 11.62 13.95
CA ALA A 168 -1.96 12.16 14.51
C ALA A 168 -1.87 11.95 16.04
N ARG A 169 -1.97 13.04 16.80
CA ARG A 169 -2.00 13.00 18.27
C ARG A 169 -3.19 12.14 18.66
N GLU A 170 -2.95 11.08 19.42
CA GLU A 170 -4.02 10.24 19.94
C GLU A 170 -5.01 11.12 20.72
N PRO A 171 -6.32 11.07 20.42
CA PRO A 171 -7.31 11.65 21.30
C PRO A 171 -7.41 10.75 22.52
N GLY A 172 -6.94 11.24 23.67
CA GLY A 172 -7.15 10.59 24.97
C GLY A 172 -5.94 9.89 25.57
N SER A 173 -4.96 10.68 26.01
CA SER A 173 -4.25 10.37 27.25
C SER A 173 -4.44 11.59 28.16
N GLY A 174 -5.70 11.78 28.53
CA GLY A 174 -6.17 12.79 29.44
C GLY A 174 -6.92 12.08 30.56
N ASP A 175 -6.15 11.55 31.50
CA ASP A 175 -6.53 11.32 32.90
C ASP A 175 -5.31 11.87 33.67
N GLY A 176 -5.39 13.03 34.32
CA GLY A 176 -6.11 13.21 35.58
C GLY A 176 -5.18 12.73 36.71
N ALA A 177 -4.72 13.49 37.68
CA ALA A 177 -5.14 14.79 38.18
C ALA A 177 -3.95 15.47 38.86
N ALA A 178 -3.85 16.78 38.67
CA ALA A 178 -3.27 17.66 39.67
C ALA A 178 -4.33 17.84 40.76
N SER A 179 -4.02 17.39 41.97
CA SER A 179 -4.65 17.71 43.26
C SER A 179 -3.59 17.22 44.24
N GLY A 180 -2.82 18.06 44.93
CA GLY A 180 -3.20 19.20 45.75
C GLY A 180 -2.44 19.00 47.04
#